data_AF-G7GND5-F1
#
_entry.id   AF-G7GND5-F1
#
_cell.length_a   1.000
_cell.length_b   1.000
_cell.length_c   1.000
_cell.angle_alpha   90.00
_cell.angle_beta   90.00
_cell.angle_gamma   90.00
#
_symmetry.space_group_name_H-M   'P 1'
#
loop_
_entity.id
_entity.type
_entity.pdbx_description
1 polymer ?
#
loop_
_entity_poly.entity_id
_entity_poly.type
_entity_poly.pdbx_seq_one_letter_code
_entity_poly.pdbx_strand_id
1 'polypeptide(L)'
;MGMEADMFGDGGDHLAPPGSPADHLWMSQGEDVWDLGPADLDTDADGIADSLTRTGPDGMAVYTDSDADGRVDLITEIGADGSYSAQRLDTGTGTWLPTDSGRLA
;
A
#
# COMPACT_ATOMS: atom_id res chain seq x y z
N MET A 1 -40.68 -11.41 -29.93
CA MET A 1 -39.23 -11.36 -29.69
C MET A 1 -39.05 -10.45 -28.49
N GLY A 2 -39.05 -10.95 -27.25
CA GLY A 2 -38.16 -11.99 -26.71
C GLY A 2 -36.83 -11.30 -26.34
N MET A 3 -36.31 -11.28 -25.11
CA MET A 3 -36.59 -12.00 -23.87
C MET A 3 -36.03 -11.14 -22.71
N GLU A 4 -36.65 -11.20 -21.54
CA GLU A 4 -36.04 -10.82 -20.26
C GLU A 4 -35.05 -11.93 -19.84
N ALA A 5 -33.89 -11.59 -19.28
CA ALA A 5 -33.16 -12.40 -18.29
C ALA A 5 -31.89 -11.67 -17.79
N ASP A 6 -31.84 -11.51 -16.47
CA ASP A 6 -30.70 -11.59 -15.54
C ASP A 6 -29.26 -11.56 -16.08
N MET A 7 -28.45 -10.65 -15.55
CA MET A 7 -27.06 -10.95 -15.15
C MET A 7 -26.64 -10.09 -13.94
N PHE A 8 -27.02 -10.54 -12.74
CA PHE A 8 -26.05 -10.55 -11.65
C PHE A 8 -25.05 -11.67 -11.99
N GLY A 9 -23.82 -11.31 -12.34
CA GLY A 9 -22.79 -12.29 -12.66
C GLY A 9 -21.61 -11.66 -13.39
N ASP A 10 -20.64 -11.17 -12.62
CA ASP A 10 -19.20 -11.48 -12.72
C ASP A 10 -18.55 -10.65 -11.59
N GLY A 11 -18.01 -11.18 -10.50
CA GLY A 11 -17.05 -12.28 -10.50
C GLY A 11 -15.68 -11.86 -11.02
N GLY A 12 -15.57 -10.68 -11.63
CA GLY A 12 -14.34 -10.20 -12.23
C GLY A 12 -13.58 -9.36 -11.25
N ASP A 13 -12.36 -9.80 -10.97
CA ASP A 13 -11.24 -8.99 -10.50
C ASP A 13 -11.29 -7.63 -11.20
N HIS A 14 -11.91 -6.65 -10.55
CA HIS A 14 -11.93 -5.29 -11.04
C HIS A 14 -10.54 -4.76 -10.74
N LEU A 15 -9.59 -5.06 -11.63
CA LEU A 15 -8.45 -4.19 -11.84
C LEU A 15 -9.07 -2.85 -12.20
N ALA A 16 -9.27 -2.01 -11.19
CA ALA A 16 -9.72 -0.66 -11.41
C ALA A 16 -8.76 -0.04 -12.43
N PRO A 17 -9.24 0.80 -13.34
CA PRO A 17 -8.35 1.42 -14.30
C PRO A 17 -7.24 2.14 -13.52
N PRO A 18 -5.96 1.94 -13.87
CA PRO A 18 -4.84 2.43 -13.07
C PRO A 18 -4.98 3.92 -12.83
N GLY A 19 -4.90 4.32 -11.55
CA GLY A 19 -5.13 5.68 -11.09
C GLY A 19 -6.58 5.96 -10.67
N SER A 20 -7.37 4.93 -10.42
CA SER A 20 -8.66 5.07 -9.72
C SER A 20 -8.40 5.34 -8.23
N PRO A 21 -9.31 6.03 -7.52
CA PRO A 21 -9.22 6.14 -6.05
C PRO A 21 -9.17 4.78 -5.33
N ALA A 22 -9.55 3.69 -6.00
CA ALA A 22 -9.41 2.33 -5.50
C ALA A 22 -7.96 1.81 -5.51
N ASP A 23 -7.08 2.42 -6.30
CA ASP A 23 -5.64 2.07 -6.39
C ASP A 23 -4.79 2.92 -5.44
N HIS A 24 -5.43 3.78 -4.64
CA HIS A 24 -4.75 4.65 -3.69
C HIS A 24 -4.41 3.89 -2.41
N LEU A 25 -3.18 4.10 -1.96
CA LEU A 25 -2.75 3.66 -0.65
C LEU A 25 -3.17 4.66 0.41
N TRP A 26 -3.67 4.16 1.53
CA TRP A 26 -4.06 5.00 2.67
C TRP A 26 -3.40 4.53 3.96
N MET A 27 -3.18 5.48 4.87
CA MET A 27 -2.67 5.22 6.22
C MET A 27 -3.66 5.77 7.24
N SER A 28 -3.81 5.06 8.36
CA SER A 28 -4.59 5.53 9.50
C SER A 28 -3.74 5.58 10.77
N GLN A 29 -3.89 6.63 11.57
CA GLN A 29 -3.35 6.69 12.94
C GLN A 29 -4.40 7.32 13.85
N GLY A 30 -4.93 6.52 14.78
CA GLY A 30 -6.08 6.94 15.58
C GLY A 30 -7.31 7.20 14.71
N GLU A 31 -7.84 8.43 14.77
CA GLU A 31 -9.00 8.87 13.98
C GLU A 31 -8.60 9.50 12.64
N ASP A 32 -7.31 9.78 12.46
CA ASP A 32 -6.80 10.42 11.25
C ASP A 32 -6.53 9.39 10.15
N VAL A 33 -6.94 9.73 8.93
CA VAL A 33 -6.71 8.95 7.71
C VAL A 33 -6.08 9.85 6.66
N TRP A 34 -4.98 9.38 6.07
CA TRP A 34 -4.25 10.06 4.99
C TRP A 34 -4.30 9.22 3.72
N ASP A 35 -4.76 9.85 2.65
CA ASP A 35 -4.58 9.35 1.29
C ASP A 35 -3.15 9.67 0.84
N LEU A 36 -2.38 8.62 0.55
CA LEU A 36 -1.00 8.74 0.09
C LEU A 36 -0.93 8.80 -1.44
N GLY A 37 -2.03 8.60 -2.18
CA GLY A 37 -2.05 8.53 -3.63
C GLY A 37 -1.89 7.11 -4.18
N PRO A 38 -1.86 6.96 -5.51
CA PRO A 38 -1.81 5.66 -6.16
C PRO A 38 -0.50 4.91 -5.86
N ALA A 39 -0.58 3.58 -5.80
CA ALA A 39 0.59 2.73 -5.88
C ALA A 39 1.18 2.76 -7.31
N ASP A 40 2.51 2.74 -7.41
CA ASP A 40 3.25 2.82 -8.68
C ASP A 40 4.34 1.74 -8.82
N LEU A 41 4.58 0.97 -7.76
CA LEU A 41 5.59 -0.08 -7.70
C LEU A 41 4.96 -1.41 -7.29
N ASP A 42 5.29 -2.46 -8.04
CA ASP A 42 4.97 -3.86 -7.76
C ASP A 42 6.22 -4.48 -7.09
N THR A 43 6.16 -4.73 -5.79
CA THR A 43 7.31 -5.20 -5.00
C THR A 43 7.40 -6.71 -4.89
N ASP A 44 6.32 -7.44 -5.13
CA ASP A 44 6.28 -8.90 -5.10
C ASP A 44 6.21 -9.58 -6.48
N ALA A 45 6.10 -8.77 -7.54
CA ALA A 45 6.07 -9.12 -8.95
C ALA A 45 4.82 -9.92 -9.38
N ASP A 46 3.66 -9.66 -8.78
CA ASP A 46 2.39 -10.27 -9.15
C ASP A 46 1.68 -9.60 -10.35
N GLY A 47 2.16 -8.42 -10.76
CA GLY A 47 1.63 -7.61 -11.86
C GLY A 47 0.69 -6.47 -11.44
N ILE A 48 0.47 -6.27 -10.14
CA ILE A 48 -0.32 -5.20 -9.54
C ILE A 48 0.61 -4.32 -8.71
N ALA A 49 0.47 -2.99 -8.81
CA ALA A 49 1.26 -2.09 -7.98
C ALA A 49 0.73 -2.09 -6.54
N ASP A 50 1.61 -2.35 -5.58
CA ASP A 50 1.31 -2.47 -4.14
C ASP A 50 2.01 -1.40 -3.28
N SER A 51 2.91 -0.64 -3.89
CA SER A 51 3.83 0.24 -3.17
C SER A 51 3.96 1.64 -3.76
N LEU A 52 4.26 2.59 -2.85
CA LEU A 52 4.54 3.99 -3.12
C LEU A 52 5.86 4.39 -2.46
N THR A 53 6.68 5.19 -3.17
CA THR A 53 7.89 5.79 -2.60
C THR A 53 7.73 7.29 -2.40
N ARG A 54 8.09 7.80 -1.21
CA ARG A 54 8.21 9.23 -0.91
C ARG A 54 9.66 9.57 -0.59
N THR A 55 10.19 10.59 -1.27
CA THR A 55 11.55 11.08 -1.04
C THR A 55 11.52 12.47 -0.42
N GLY A 56 12.44 12.76 0.48
CA GLY A 56 12.59 14.05 1.15
C GLY A 56 14.06 14.35 1.48
N PRO A 57 14.35 15.51 2.11
CA PRO A 57 15.70 15.87 2.51
C PRO A 57 16.32 14.90 3.54
N ASP A 58 15.47 14.25 4.34
CA ASP A 58 15.90 13.33 5.40
C ASP A 58 16.11 11.88 4.91
N GLY A 59 15.76 11.59 3.66
CA GLY A 59 15.86 10.25 3.09
C GLY A 59 14.65 9.87 2.23
N MET A 60 14.26 8.60 2.29
CA MET A 60 13.07 8.09 1.60
C MET A 60 12.28 7.13 2.48
N ALA A 61 10.99 7.02 2.21
CA ALA A 61 10.09 6.03 2.78
C ALA A 61 9.38 5.27 1.65
N VAL A 62 9.27 3.96 1.82
CA VAL A 62 8.46 3.07 0.99
C VAL A 62 7.27 2.61 1.83
N TYR A 63 6.08 2.78 1.28
CA TYR A 63 4.81 2.35 1.85
C TYR A 63 4.29 1.21 1.00
N THR A 64 3.97 0.07 1.63
CA THR A 64 3.52 -1.15 0.95
C THR A 64 2.22 -1.63 1.56
N ASP A 65 1.28 -2.00 0.72
CA ASP A 65 0.07 -2.76 1.04
C ASP A 65 0.27 -4.21 0.57
N SER A 66 0.63 -5.08 1.50
CA SER A 66 0.96 -6.48 1.17
C SER A 66 -0.26 -7.40 1.07
N ASP A 67 -1.47 -6.94 1.43
CA ASP A 67 -2.69 -7.74 1.42
C ASP A 67 -3.80 -7.21 0.49
N ALA A 68 -3.50 -6.14 -0.25
CA ALA A 68 -4.30 -5.55 -1.31
C ALA A 68 -5.67 -5.02 -0.83
N ASP A 69 -5.74 -4.53 0.42
CA ASP A 69 -6.94 -3.88 0.97
C ASP A 69 -6.93 -2.34 0.83
N GLY A 70 -5.86 -1.80 0.25
CA GLY A 70 -5.54 -0.38 0.07
C GLY A 70 -4.84 0.25 1.27
N ARG A 71 -4.76 -0.43 2.41
CA ARG A 71 -4.13 0.08 3.63
C ARG A 71 -2.66 -0.29 3.64
N VAL A 72 -1.82 0.68 3.94
CA VAL A 72 -0.41 0.40 4.17
C VAL A 72 -0.24 -0.48 5.42
N ASP A 73 0.40 -1.63 5.25
CA ASP A 73 0.72 -2.58 6.32
C ASP A 73 2.22 -2.66 6.61
N LEU A 74 3.07 -2.15 5.72
CA LEU A 74 4.53 -2.11 5.87
C LEU A 74 5.08 -0.72 5.48
N ILE A 75 5.94 -0.18 6.36
CA ILE A 75 6.70 1.03 6.09
C ILE A 75 8.18 0.69 6.23
N THR A 76 8.95 1.03 5.20
CA THR A 76 10.41 0.98 5.22
C THR A 76 10.97 2.38 5.03
N GLU A 77 11.77 2.85 5.98
CA GLU A 77 12.43 4.15 5.95
C GLU A 77 13.93 3.97 5.75
N ILE A 78 14.51 4.79 4.89
CA ILE A 78 15.94 4.83 4.62
C ILE A 78 16.39 6.27 4.79
N GLY A 79 17.20 6.52 5.81
CA GLY A 79 17.77 7.82 6.12
C GLY A 79 18.84 8.24 5.12
N ALA A 80 18.99 9.54 4.91
CA ALA A 80 20.06 10.11 4.07
C ALA A 80 21.47 9.77 4.57
N ASP A 81 21.61 9.37 5.83
CA ASP A 81 22.86 8.90 6.43
C ASP A 81 23.12 7.40 6.16
N GLY A 82 22.22 6.71 5.47
CA GLY A 82 22.26 5.28 5.20
C GLY A 82 21.71 4.41 6.33
N SER A 83 21.12 4.97 7.39
CA SER A 83 20.32 4.18 8.33
C SER A 83 19.07 3.63 7.64
N TYR A 84 18.55 2.50 8.11
CA TYR A 84 17.23 2.03 7.69
C TYR A 84 16.44 1.46 8.87
N SER A 85 15.11 1.51 8.76
CA SER A 85 14.17 0.89 9.68
C SER A 85 12.95 0.38 8.92
N ALA A 86 12.35 -0.69 9.43
CA ALA A 86 11.09 -1.22 8.92
C ALA A 86 10.13 -1.48 10.07
N GLN A 87 8.85 -1.20 9.83
CA GLN A 87 7.78 -1.43 10.77
C GLN A 87 6.54 -1.97 10.05
N ARG A 88 5.83 -2.88 10.71
CA ARG A 88 4.60 -3.50 10.20
C ARG A 88 3.43 -3.18 11.11
N LEU A 89 2.27 -2.93 10.50
CA LEU A 89 1.03 -2.70 11.23
C LEU A 89 0.54 -4.02 11.83
N ASP A 90 0.33 -4.04 13.14
CA ASP A 90 -0.50 -5.06 13.78
C ASP A 90 -1.97 -4.69 13.55
N THR A 91 -2.66 -5.44 12.70
CA THR A 91 -4.06 -5.18 12.33
C THR A 91 -5.04 -5.46 13.47
N GLY A 92 -4.65 -6.25 14.47
CA GLY A 92 -5.46 -6.55 15.64
C GLY A 92 -5.48 -5.41 16.67
N THR A 93 -4.38 -4.69 16.81
CA THR A 93 -4.23 -3.58 17.77
C THR A 93 -4.24 -2.19 17.11
N GLY A 94 -3.97 -2.13 15.80
CA GLY A 94 -3.74 -0.87 15.07
C GLY A 94 -2.39 -0.22 15.38
N THR A 95 -1.45 -0.94 15.97
CA THR A 95 -0.13 -0.39 16.36
C THR A 95 0.96 -0.80 15.36
N TRP A 96 1.86 0.12 15.05
CA TRP A 96 3.07 -0.18 14.27
C TRP A 96 4.12 -0.86 15.14
N LEU A 97 4.59 -2.03 14.71
CA LEU A 97 5.61 -2.81 15.38
C LEU A 97 6.90 -2.79 14.57
N PRO A 98 8.06 -2.47 15.17
CA PRO A 98 9.34 -2.53 14.46
C PRO A 98 9.66 -3.97 14.08
N THR A 99 10.04 -4.19 12.83
CA THR A 99 10.37 -5.53 12.30
C THR A 99 11.84 -5.66 11.94
N ASP A 100 12.49 -4.58 11.50
CA ASP A 100 13.92 -4.60 11.16
C ASP A 100 14.56 -3.21 11.29
N SER A 101 15.88 -3.16 11.44
CA SER A 101 16.64 -1.90 11.40
C SER A 101 18.13 -2.14 11.22
N GLY A 102 18.83 -1.17 10.64
CA GLY A 102 20.28 -1.26 10.47
C GLY A 102 20.89 -0.09 9.70
N ARG A 103 21.95 -0.39 8.94
CA ARG A 103 22.68 0.58 8.12
C ARG A 103 23.09 -0.05 6.79
N LEU A 104 22.85 0.67 5.71
CA LEU A 104 23.31 0.36 4.36
C LEU A 104 24.80 0.70 4.27
N ALA A 105 25.60 -0.23 3.73
CA ALA A 105 27.06 -0.15 3.66
C ALA A 105 27.55 0.16 2.24
#